data_AF-A0A2U1K5P2-F1
#
_entry.id   AF-A0A2U1K5P2-F1
#
_cell.length_a   1.000
_cell.length_b   1.000
_cell.length_c   1.000
_cell.angle_alpha   90.00
_cell.angle_beta   90.00
_cell.angle_gamma   90.00
#
_symmetry.space_group_name_H-M   'P 1'
#
loop_
_entity.id
_entity.type
_entity.pdbx_description
1 polymer ?
#
loop_
_entity_poly.entity_id
_entity_poly.type
_entity_poly.pdbx_seq_one_letter_code
_entity_poly.pdbx_strand_id
1 'polypeptide(L)' 'MLSLIGILAVTAAIIAIDVPPLLKKKQKKELWAFFILLGFGVTLGILMSFEVNIPNPLEFIHWIFKPIISWIHNLLH' A
#
# COMPACT_ATOMS: atom_id res chain seq x y z
N MET A 1 -10.42 -10.60 -12.78
CA MET A 1 -11.74 -10.47 -12.09
C MET A 1 -11.81 -11.25 -10.77
N LEU A 2 -11.42 -12.54 -10.74
CA LEU A 2 -11.46 -13.36 -9.52
C LEU A 2 -10.60 -12.80 -8.37
N SER A 3 -9.41 -12.29 -8.69
CA SER A 3 -8.51 -11.68 -7.70
C SER A 3 -9.14 -10.47 -7.00
N LEU A 4 -9.86 -9.63 -7.74
CA LEU A 4 -10.58 -8.46 -7.23
C LEU A 4 -11.70 -8.84 -6.26
N ILE A 5 -12.47 -9.88 -6.60
CA ILE A 5 -13.52 -10.44 -5.74
C ILE A 5 -12.89 -11.01 -4.46
N GLY A 6 -11.77 -11.73 -4.57
CA GLY A 6 -11.03 -12.25 -3.43
C GLY A 6 -10.54 -11.14 -2.49
N ILE A 7 -9.95 -10.07 -3.04
CA ILE A 7 -9.49 -8.91 -2.27
C ILE A 7 -10.65 -8.26 -1.52
N LEU A 8 -11.78 -8.02 -2.19
CA LEU A 8 -12.96 -7.42 -1.57
C LEU A 8 -13.56 -8.32 -0.48
N ALA A 9 -13.63 -9.63 -0.70
CA ALA A 9 -14.14 -10.59 0.27
C ALA A 9 -13.27 -10.63 1.54
N VAL A 10 -11.93 -10.69 1.38
CA VAL A 10 -11.00 -10.64 2.51
C VAL A 10 -11.10 -9.31 3.25
N THR A 11 -11.18 -8.20 2.52
CA THR A 11 -11.35 -6.85 3.11
C THR A 11 -12.62 -6.77 3.95
N ALA A 12 -13.74 -7.27 3.43
CA ALA A 12 -15.01 -7.30 4.15
C ALA A 12 -14.92 -8.16 5.42
N ALA A 13 -14.24 -9.32 5.35
CA ALA A 13 -14.03 -10.18 6.52
C ALA A 13 -13.18 -9.48 7.60
N ILE A 14 -12.08 -8.81 7.21
CA ILE A 14 -11.23 -8.06 8.15
C ILE A 14 -12.04 -6.93 8.81
N ILE A 15 -12.81 -6.16 8.03
CA ILE A 15 -13.67 -5.09 8.57
C ILE A 15 -14.69 -5.67 9.57
N ALA A 16 -15.34 -6.78 9.22
CA ALA A 16 -16.36 -7.39 10.07
C ALA A 16 -15.80 -7.91 11.41
N ILE A 17 -14.53 -8.33 11.46
CA ILE A 17 -13.89 -8.85 12.67
C ILE A 17 -13.28 -7.71 13.51
N ASP A 18 -12.54 -6.80 12.89
CA ASP A 18 -11.69 -5.84 13.60
C ASP A 18 -12.38 -4.50 13.90
N VAL A 19 -13.33 -4.04 13.06
CA VAL A 19 -14.00 -2.75 13.26
C VAL A 19 -14.97 -2.74 14.45
N PRO A 20 -15.83 -3.77 14.67
CA PRO A 20 -16.74 -3.77 15.81
C PRO A 20 -16.07 -3.63 17.19
N PRO A 21 -14.98 -4.36 17.52
CA PRO A 21 -14.30 -4.18 18.80
C PRO A 21 -13.63 -2.79 18.92
N LEU A 22 -13.04 -2.26 17.84
CA LEU A 22 -12.43 -0.92 17.82
C LEU A 22 -13.46 0.20 18.07
N LEU A 23 -14.65 0.08 17.47
CA LEU A 23 -15.75 1.02 17.69
C LEU A 23 -16.29 0.94 19.13
N LYS A 24 -16.47 -0.28 19.66
CA LYS A 24 -16.95 -0.49 21.04
C LYS A 24 -16.01 0.11 22.08
N LYS A 25 -14.70 0.03 21.85
CA LYS A 25 -13.67 0.61 22.73
C LYS A 25 -13.47 2.12 22.54
N LYS A 26 -14.19 2.77 21.62
CA LYS A 26 -14.06 4.19 21.26
C LYS A 26 -12.62 4.59 20.87
N GLN A 27 -11.82 3.65 20.39
CA GLN A 27 -10.41 3.86 20.04
C GLN A 27 -10.29 4.53 18.67
N LYS A 28 -10.66 5.81 18.58
CA LYS A 28 -10.67 6.56 17.31
C LYS A 28 -9.30 6.61 16.61
N LYS A 29 -8.20 6.65 17.38
CA LYS A 29 -6.83 6.66 16.85
C LYS A 29 -6.46 5.32 16.20
N GLU A 30 -6.79 4.22 16.86
CA GLU A 30 -6.51 2.87 16.36
C GLU A 30 -7.40 2.54 15.16
N LEU A 31 -8.66 2.98 15.17
CA LEU A 31 -9.56 2.88 14.03
C LEU A 31 -8.99 3.62 12.81
N TRP A 32 -8.43 4.82 13.01
CA TRP A 32 -7.78 5.58 11.94
C TRP A 32 -6.55 4.86 11.39
N ALA A 33 -5.67 4.35 12.26
CA ALA A 33 -4.50 3.57 11.84
C ALA A 33 -4.90 2.31 11.07
N PHE A 34 -5.94 1.61 11.54
CA PHE A 34 -6.51 0.43 10.88
C PHE A 34 -6.99 0.76 9.47
N PHE A 35 -7.80 1.81 9.29
CA PHE A 35 -8.30 2.18 7.96
C PHE A 35 -7.20 2.67 7.01
N ILE A 36 -6.17 3.35 7.52
CA ILE A 36 -4.99 3.73 6.72
C ILE A 36 -4.32 2.45 6.21
N LEU A 37 -3.95 1.53 7.11
CA LEU A 37 -3.24 0.31 6.74
C LEU A 37 -4.06 -0.59 5.82
N LEU A 38 -5.36 -0.77 6.13
CA LEU A 38 -6.29 -1.52 5.30
C LEU A 38 -6.43 -0.88 3.92
N GLY A 39 -6.61 0.44 3.87
CA GLY A 39 -6.69 1.20 2.62
C GLY A 39 -5.46 0.99 1.76
N PHE A 40 -4.25 1.10 2.33
CA PHE A 40 -3.00 0.81 1.63
C PHE A 40 -2.96 -0.60 1.05
N GLY A 41 -3.29 -1.62 1.86
CA GLY A 41 -3.29 -3.01 1.40
C GLY A 41 -4.28 -3.27 0.27
N VAL A 42 -5.50 -2.72 0.39
CA VAL A 42 -6.55 -2.86 -0.62
C VAL A 42 -6.17 -2.14 -1.90
N THR A 43 -5.69 -0.90 -1.81
CA THR A 43 -5.25 -0.13 -2.98
C THR A 43 -4.12 -0.86 -3.70
N LEU A 44 -3.09 -1.33 -3.00
CA LEU A 44 -2.00 -2.09 -3.60
C LEU A 44 -2.49 -3.40 -4.25
N GLY A 45 -3.36 -4.15 -3.57
CA GLY A 45 -3.95 -5.37 -4.10
C GLY A 45 -4.77 -5.13 -5.38
N ILE A 46 -5.55 -4.05 -5.40
CA ILE A 46 -6.32 -3.64 -6.57
C ILE A 46 -5.38 -3.23 -7.72
N LEU A 47 -4.38 -2.38 -7.47
CA LEU A 47 -3.40 -1.98 -8.49
C LEU A 47 -2.70 -3.20 -9.11
N MET A 48 -2.27 -4.15 -8.29
CA MET A 48 -1.71 -5.42 -8.76
C MET A 48 -2.71 -6.23 -9.59
N SER A 49 -3.99 -6.29 -9.18
CA SER A 49 -5.03 -7.01 -9.92
C SER A 49 -5.37 -6.38 -11.27
N PHE A 50 -5.11 -5.10 -11.46
CA PHE A 50 -5.30 -4.39 -12.73
C PHE A 50 -4.06 -4.46 -13.64
N GLU A 51 -3.03 -5.23 -13.26
CA GLU A 51 -1.73 -5.27 -13.96
C GLU A 51 -1.15 -3.87 -14.19
N VAL A 52 -1.51 -2.91 -13.31
CA VAL A 52 -0.84 -1.62 -13.27
C VAL A 52 0.62 -1.94 -12.98
N ASN A 53 1.51 -1.52 -13.86
CA ASN A 53 2.95 -1.60 -13.65
C ASN A 53 3.30 -0.77 -12.42
N ILE A 54 3.20 -1.38 -11.25
CA ILE A 54 3.77 -0.88 -10.02
C ILE A 54 5.27 -0.91 -10.29
N PRO A 55 5.93 0.26 -10.34
CA PRO A 55 7.36 0.30 -10.59
C PRO A 55 8.01 -0.64 -9.58
N ASN A 56 8.82 -1.57 -10.08
CA ASN A 56 9.52 -2.52 -9.24
C ASN A 56 10.21 -1.74 -8.12
N PRO A 57 10.17 -2.17 -6.83
CA PRO A 57 10.87 -1.49 -5.75
C PRO A 57 12.32 -1.14 -6.12
N LEU A 58 12.98 -2.01 -6.90
CA LEU A 58 14.31 -1.74 -7.44
C LEU A 58 14.34 -0.57 -8.43
N GLU A 59 13.37 -0.44 -9.32
CA GLU A 59 13.25 0.71 -10.23
C GLU A 59 12.91 2.00 -9.50
N PHE A 60 12.06 1.94 -8.48
CA PHE A 60 11.74 3.09 -7.64
C PHE A 60 12.98 3.59 -6.88
N ILE A 61 13.73 2.66 -6.27
CA ILE A 61 15.03 2.96 -5.67
C ILE A 61 15.95 3.55 -6.74
N HIS A 62 16.06 2.92 -7.91
CA HIS A 62 16.93 3.40 -8.97
C HIS A 62 16.57 4.82 -9.42
N TRP A 63 15.27 5.17 -9.51
CA TRP A 63 14.80 6.51 -9.84
C TRP A 63 15.17 7.55 -8.78
N ILE A 64 15.04 7.21 -7.49
CA ILE A 64 15.45 8.08 -6.37
C ILE A 64 16.96 8.30 -6.37
N PHE A 65 17.75 7.25 -6.62
CA PHE A 65 19.22 7.32 -6.56
C PHE A 65 19.86 7.86 -7.84
N LYS A 66 19.16 7.83 -8.99
CA LYS A 66 19.62 8.39 -10.27
C LYS A 66 20.15 9.83 -10.18
N PRO A 67 19.46 10.81 -9.55
CA PRO A 67 19.98 12.17 -9.44
C PRO A 67 21.26 12.24 -8.60
N ILE A 68 21.38 11.42 -7.56
CA ILE A 68 22.57 11.36 -6.69
C ILE A 68 23.76 10.80 -7.47
N ILE A 69 23.54 9.70 -8.21
CA ILE A 69 24.56 9.08 -9.06
C ILE A 69 25.02 10.05 -10.15
N SER A 70 24.09 10.77 -10.78
CA SER A 70 24.40 11.81 -11.79
C SER A 70 25.21 12.95 -11.20
N TRP A 71 24.88 13.40 -9.99
CA TRP A 71 25.64 14.42 -9.25
C TRP A 71 27.07 13.96 -8.97
N ILE A 72 27.24 12.74 -8.45
CA ILE A 72 28.56 12.15 -8.17
C ILE A 72 29.36 12.02 -9.46
N HIS A 73 28.74 11.56 -10.55
CA HIS A 73 29.39 11.42 -11.85
C HIS A 73 29.88 12.77 -12.40
N ASN A 74 29.10 13.84 -12.24
CA ASN A 74 29.51 15.19 -12.65
C ASN A 74 30.56 15.83 -11.72
N LEU A 75 30.67 15.39 -10.47
CA LEU A 75 31.68 15.85 -9.51
C LEU A 75 33.04 15.18 -9.70
N LEU A 76 33.05 13.96 -10.24
CA LEU A 76 34.25 13.15 -10.47
C LEU A 76 34.92 13.41 -11.82
N HIS A 77 34.40 14.35 -12.62
CA HIS A 77 34.83 14.60 -13.99
C HIS A 77 35.22 16.05 -14.25
#